data_AF-A0AAW0B6V9-F1
#
_entry.id   AF-A0AAW0B6V9-F1
#
_cell.length_a   1.000
_cell.length_b   1.000
_cell.length_c   1.000
_cell.angle_alpha   90.00
_cell.angle_beta   90.00
_cell.angle_gamma   90.00
#
_symmetry.space_group_name_H-M   'P 1'
#
loop_
_entity.id
_entity.type
_entity.pdbx_description
1 polymer ?
#
loop_
_entity_poly.entity_id
_entity_poly.type
_entity_poly.pdbx_seq_one_letter_code
_entity_poly.pdbx_strand_id
1 'polypeptide(L)'
;MGSYKQIRNQSYPVLKEVTEDNFDHAFDMIRPIIQGVSDVDRGITEDELQRTMDFVAHVTLTQTDPEMVQSVKARLPEGILARQDILLEDEIDKAVAPGDEEARIVLRELNAQKPIHTMYNGPLSMSNEMVNGYTGIVKRGFLGMSLAT
;
A
#
# COMPACT_ATOMS: atom_id res chain seq x y z
N MET A 1 -2.87 -9.20 9.65
CA MET A 1 -4.27 -9.67 9.66
C MET A 1 -4.57 -10.86 10.59
N GLY A 2 -3.60 -11.41 11.33
CA GLY A 2 -3.89 -12.45 12.33
C GLY A 2 -4.66 -11.92 13.55
N SER A 3 -4.35 -10.68 13.98
CA SER A 3 -4.87 -10.10 15.22
C SER A 3 -6.37 -9.83 15.16
N TYR A 4 -6.87 -9.27 14.05
CA TYR A 4 -8.30 -9.04 13.85
C TYR A 4 -9.10 -10.35 13.75
N LYS A 5 -8.55 -11.39 13.10
CA LYS A 5 -9.17 -12.73 13.07
C LYS A 5 -9.16 -13.41 14.45
N GLN A 6 -8.13 -13.18 15.26
CA GLN A 6 -8.03 -13.68 16.63
C GLN A 6 -9.01 -13.00 17.59
N ILE A 7 -9.23 -11.69 17.44
CA ILE A 7 -10.21 -10.93 18.22
C ILE A 7 -11.64 -11.39 17.90
N ARG A 8 -11.93 -11.66 16.62
CA ARG A 8 -13.27 -12.05 16.16
C ARG A 8 -13.57 -13.54 16.34
N ASN A 9 -12.54 -14.38 16.47
CA ASN A 9 -12.67 -15.83 16.59
C ASN A 9 -11.76 -16.37 17.72
N GLN A 10 -12.20 -16.16 18.97
CA GLN A 10 -11.45 -16.50 20.19
C GLN A 10 -11.18 -18.01 20.34
N SER A 11 -11.90 -18.85 19.60
CA SER A 11 -11.83 -20.31 19.70
C SER A 11 -10.69 -20.94 18.90
N TYR A 12 -10.03 -20.17 18.01
CA TYR A 12 -8.95 -20.70 17.17
C TYR A 12 -7.68 -19.85 17.29
N PRO A 13 -6.56 -20.42 17.78
CA PRO A 13 -5.31 -19.68 17.92
C PRO A 13 -4.69 -19.42 16.53
N VAL A 14 -4.74 -18.18 16.06
CA VAL A 14 -4.14 -17.75 14.77
C VAL A 14 -2.73 -17.16 14.98
N LEU A 15 -2.46 -16.63 16.17
CA LEU A 15 -1.24 -15.95 16.61
C LEU A 15 -0.73 -16.49 17.95
N LYS A 16 -1.38 -17.51 18.52
CA LYS A 16 -0.89 -18.14 19.75
C LYS A 16 0.39 -18.90 19.40
N GLU A 17 1.53 -18.45 19.90
CA GLU A 17 2.69 -19.34 19.97
C GLU A 17 2.30 -20.53 20.85
N VAL A 18 2.72 -21.74 20.46
CA VAL A 18 2.25 -23.02 21.03
C VAL A 18 2.39 -23.12 22.56
N THR A 19 3.14 -22.22 23.19
CA THR A 19 3.47 -22.18 24.63
C THR A 19 2.88 -20.99 25.41
N GLU A 20 2.13 -20.08 24.79
CA GLU A 20 1.70 -18.84 25.47
C GLU A 20 0.30 -18.97 26.11
N ASP A 21 0.19 -18.79 27.42
CA ASP A 21 -1.08 -18.94 28.17
C ASP A 21 -1.96 -17.69 28.17
N ASN A 22 -1.50 -16.56 27.60
CA ASN A 22 -2.26 -15.31 27.57
C ASN A 22 -2.06 -14.53 26.26
N PHE A 23 -2.97 -13.60 25.98
CA PHE A 23 -2.96 -12.78 24.75
C PHE A 23 -2.20 -11.45 24.88
N ASP A 24 -1.48 -11.25 25.99
CA ASP A 24 -0.82 -9.98 26.31
C ASP A 24 0.18 -9.55 25.23
N HIS A 25 0.93 -10.50 24.65
CA HIS A 25 1.85 -10.22 23.55
C HIS A 25 1.13 -9.70 22.28
N ALA A 26 -0.05 -10.25 21.96
CA ALA A 26 -0.86 -9.74 20.86
C ALA A 26 -1.38 -8.33 21.14
N PHE A 27 -1.73 -8.02 22.40
CA PHE A 27 -2.12 -6.68 22.83
C PHE A 27 -0.94 -5.70 22.82
N ASP A 28 0.26 -6.13 23.24
CA ASP A 28 1.49 -5.33 23.18
C ASP A 28 1.83 -4.94 21.74
N MET A 29 1.65 -5.86 20.78
CA MET A 29 1.90 -5.60 19.36
C MET A 29 0.95 -4.55 18.76
N ILE A 30 -0.30 -4.46 19.23
CA ILE A 30 -1.27 -3.47 18.74
C ILE A 30 -1.39 -2.21 19.64
N ARG A 31 -0.76 -2.20 20.81
CA ARG A 31 -0.80 -1.07 21.77
C ARG A 31 -0.32 0.26 21.17
N PRO A 32 0.76 0.31 20.37
CA PRO A 32 1.18 1.55 19.71
C PRO A 32 0.13 2.10 18.74
N ILE A 33 -0.64 1.22 18.10
CA ILE A 33 -1.73 1.61 17.18
C ILE A 33 -2.91 2.18 17.98
N ILE A 34 -3.28 1.53 19.10
CA ILE A 34 -4.37 1.97 19.98
C ILE A 34 -4.05 3.35 20.60
N GLN A 35 -2.80 3.59 21.01
CA GLN A 35 -2.37 4.88 21.54
C GLN A 35 -2.22 5.94 20.44
N GLY A 36 -1.77 5.55 19.24
CA GLY A 36 -1.66 6.45 18.09
C GLY A 36 -3.01 7.02 17.62
N VAL A 37 -4.14 6.36 17.86
CA VAL A 37 -5.48 6.95 17.61
C VAL A 37 -5.72 8.20 18.48
N SER A 38 -5.10 8.28 19.66
CA SER A 38 -5.19 9.46 20.53
C SER A 38 -4.31 10.63 20.04
N ASP A 39 -3.30 10.35 19.21
CA ASP A 39 -2.43 11.36 18.61
C ASP A 39 -3.02 11.96 17.31
N VAL A 40 -4.12 11.39 16.80
CA VAL A 40 -4.87 11.94 15.65
C VAL A 40 -6.03 12.78 16.18
N ASP A 41 -5.81 14.10 16.29
CA ASP A 41 -6.76 15.09 16.84
C ASP A 41 -8.09 15.22 16.05
N ARG A 42 -8.15 14.60 14.86
CA ARG A 42 -9.37 14.49 14.06
C ARG A 42 -9.91 13.07 14.16
N GLY A 43 -11.08 12.94 14.79
CA GLY A 43 -11.81 11.67 14.83
C GLY A 43 -11.93 11.08 13.43
N ILE A 44 -11.30 9.93 13.22
CA ILE A 44 -11.36 9.20 11.96
C ILE A 44 -12.78 8.64 11.84
N THR A 45 -13.45 8.93 10.71
CA THR A 45 -14.77 8.36 10.45
C THR A 45 -14.65 6.87 10.07
N GLU A 46 -15.67 6.07 10.40
CA GLU A 46 -15.69 4.64 10.05
C GLU A 46 -15.49 4.41 8.55
N ASP A 47 -16.09 5.27 7.72
CA ASP A 47 -15.94 5.25 6.27
C ASP A 47 -14.50 5.52 5.80
N GLU A 48 -13.77 6.42 6.45
CA GLU A 48 -12.36 6.67 6.13
C GLU A 48 -11.47 5.50 6.57
N LEU A 49 -11.73 4.92 7.73
CA LEU A 49 -11.00 3.76 8.20
C LEU A 49 -11.21 2.56 7.27
N GLN A 50 -12.45 2.31 6.87
CA GLN A 50 -12.80 1.23 5.95
C GLN A 50 -12.12 1.42 4.59
N ARG A 51 -12.18 2.64 4.02
CA ARG A 51 -11.47 2.96 2.76
C ARG A 51 -9.96 2.79 2.87
N THR A 52 -9.39 3.17 4.02
CA THR A 52 -7.94 3.02 4.25
C THR A 52 -7.55 1.55 4.35
N MET A 53 -8.33 0.74 5.05
CA MET A 53 -8.12 -0.70 5.14
C MET A 53 -8.27 -1.38 3.78
N ASP A 54 -9.29 -1.00 3.02
CA ASP A 54 -9.49 -1.51 1.66
C ASP A 54 -8.31 -1.12 0.77
N PHE A 55 -7.87 0.13 0.80
CA PHE A 55 -6.67 0.57 0.06
C PHE A 55 -5.44 -0.25 0.42
N VAL A 56 -5.10 -0.38 1.70
CA VAL A 56 -3.91 -1.14 2.15
C VAL A 56 -4.01 -2.61 1.74
N ALA A 57 -5.19 -3.23 1.79
CA ALA A 57 -5.40 -4.59 1.33
C ALA A 57 -5.14 -4.72 -0.18
N HIS A 58 -5.62 -3.78 -1.01
CA HIS A 58 -5.34 -3.77 -2.46
C HIS A 58 -3.88 -3.39 -2.81
N VAL A 59 -3.14 -2.77 -1.89
CA VAL A 59 -1.72 -2.45 -2.09
C VAL A 59 -0.81 -3.63 -1.74
N THR A 60 -1.17 -4.40 -0.71
CA THR A 60 -0.25 -5.36 -0.08
C THR A 60 -0.65 -6.83 -0.24
N LEU A 61 -1.92 -7.13 -0.57
CA LEU A 61 -2.46 -8.50 -0.54
C LEU A 61 -3.02 -8.98 -1.88
N THR A 62 -3.23 -8.12 -2.86
CA THR A 62 -3.66 -8.54 -4.20
C THR A 62 -2.48 -9.20 -4.90
N GLN A 63 -2.61 -10.51 -5.13
CA GLN A 63 -1.73 -11.28 -6.00
C GLN A 63 -2.43 -11.40 -7.34
N THR A 64 -2.29 -10.42 -8.23
CA THR A 64 -2.72 -10.64 -9.63
C THR A 64 -1.69 -11.50 -10.35
N ASP A 65 -2.19 -12.44 -11.15
CA ASP A 65 -1.36 -13.28 -12.01
C ASP A 65 -0.77 -12.43 -13.15
N PRO A 66 0.52 -12.57 -13.50
CA PRO A 66 1.13 -11.91 -14.65
C PRO A 66 0.33 -12.00 -15.96
N GLU A 67 -0.34 -13.13 -16.21
CA GLU A 67 -1.16 -13.33 -17.41
C GLU A 67 -2.45 -12.49 -17.36
N MET A 68 -3.07 -12.39 -16.18
CA MET A 68 -4.24 -11.55 -15.94
C MET A 68 -3.90 -10.08 -16.18
N VAL A 69 -2.75 -9.61 -15.67
CA VAL A 69 -2.27 -8.23 -15.86
C VAL A 69 -2.05 -7.91 -17.33
N GLN A 70 -1.46 -8.82 -18.11
CA GLN A 70 -1.28 -8.61 -19.56
C GLN A 70 -2.62 -8.53 -20.30
N SER A 71 -3.55 -9.43 -19.98
CA SER A 71 -4.87 -9.45 -20.62
C SER A 71 -5.68 -8.18 -20.33
N VAL A 72 -5.54 -7.61 -19.13
CA VAL A 72 -6.22 -6.38 -18.74
C VAL A 72 -5.53 -5.15 -19.34
N LYS A 73 -4.20 -5.13 -19.44
CA LYS A 73 -3.47 -4.04 -20.11
C LYS A 73 -3.89 -3.85 -21.57
N ALA A 74 -4.27 -4.92 -22.27
CA ALA A 74 -4.78 -4.84 -23.63
C ALA A 74 -6.22 -4.29 -23.72
N ARG A 75 -6.99 -4.36 -22.62
CA ARG A 75 -8.39 -3.92 -22.53
C ARG A 75 -8.53 -2.49 -22.00
N LEU A 76 -7.54 -2.01 -21.24
CA LEU A 76 -7.54 -0.67 -20.65
C LEU A 76 -7.10 0.40 -21.66
N PRO A 77 -7.64 1.63 -21.55
CA PRO A 77 -7.20 2.75 -22.37
C PRO A 77 -5.74 3.12 -22.04
N GLU A 78 -4.89 3.24 -23.07
CA GLU A 78 -3.46 3.54 -22.92
C GLU A 78 -3.18 4.81 -22.09
N GLY A 79 -4.06 5.81 -22.18
CA GLY A 79 -3.93 7.06 -21.42
C GLY A 79 -3.96 6.88 -19.90
N ILE A 80 -4.65 5.85 -19.39
CA ILE A 80 -4.75 5.59 -17.95
C ILE A 80 -3.53 4.82 -17.44
N LEU A 81 -3.00 3.91 -18.27
CA LEU A 81 -1.76 3.18 -17.98
C LEU A 81 -0.53 4.09 -18.00
N ALA A 82 -0.55 5.16 -18.81
CA ALA A 82 0.55 6.13 -18.89
C ALA A 82 0.56 7.18 -17.76
N ARG A 83 -0.54 7.31 -17.00
CA ARG A 83 -0.63 8.29 -15.90
C ARG A 83 0.26 7.90 -14.73
N GLN A 84 1.09 8.84 -14.27
CA GLN A 84 1.98 8.63 -13.11
C GLN A 84 1.36 9.06 -11.77
N ASP A 85 0.26 9.80 -11.80
CA ASP A 85 -0.46 10.22 -10.63
C ASP A 85 -1.41 9.13 -10.10
N ILE A 86 -1.73 9.23 -8.80
CA ILE A 86 -2.63 8.31 -8.10
C ILE A 86 -4.06 8.60 -8.56
N LEU A 87 -4.72 7.57 -9.07
CA LEU A 87 -6.12 7.61 -9.50
C LEU A 87 -7.03 7.50 -8.28
N LEU A 88 -8.11 8.28 -8.28
CA LEU A 88 -9.21 8.12 -7.33
C LEU A 88 -10.11 6.94 -7.73
N GLU A 89 -10.88 6.41 -6.79
CA GLU A 89 -11.77 5.26 -7.02
C GLU A 89 -12.78 5.53 -8.15
N ASP A 90 -13.36 6.74 -8.20
CA ASP A 90 -14.28 7.15 -9.26
C ASP A 90 -13.62 7.19 -10.66
N GLU A 91 -12.31 7.44 -10.72
CA GLU A 91 -11.56 7.43 -11.99
C GLU A 91 -11.28 6.00 -12.44
N ILE A 92 -10.98 5.10 -11.49
CA ILE A 92 -10.81 3.66 -11.75
C ILE A 92 -12.13 3.07 -12.27
N ASP A 93 -13.26 3.39 -11.66
CA ASP A 93 -14.55 2.88 -12.10
C ASP A 93 -14.99 3.39 -13.48
N LYS A 94 -14.60 4.62 -13.85
CA LYS A 94 -14.83 5.17 -15.20
C LYS A 94 -13.89 4.58 -16.25
N ALA A 95 -12.70 4.13 -15.84
CA ALA A 95 -11.68 3.55 -16.71
C ALA A 95 -12.04 2.13 -17.19
N VAL A 96 -12.87 1.44 -16.42
CA VAL A 96 -13.14 0.01 -16.56
C VAL A 96 -14.54 -0.19 -17.14
N ALA A 97 -14.70 -1.22 -17.98
CA ALA A 97 -16.01 -1.59 -18.51
C ALA A 97 -16.96 -2.03 -17.38
N PRO A 98 -18.26 -1.69 -17.44
CA PRO A 98 -19.21 -2.07 -16.42
C PRO A 98 -19.30 -3.61 -16.30
N GLY A 99 -18.90 -4.14 -15.14
CA GLY A 99 -18.88 -5.59 -14.84
C GLY A 99 -17.53 -6.29 -15.02
N ASP A 100 -16.49 -5.60 -15.52
CA ASP A 100 -15.13 -6.17 -15.62
C ASP A 100 -14.39 -6.03 -14.28
N GLU A 101 -14.71 -6.92 -13.34
CA GLU A 101 -14.11 -6.93 -12.00
C GLU A 101 -12.60 -7.23 -12.05
N GLU A 102 -12.14 -8.05 -12.99
CA GLU A 102 -10.72 -8.33 -13.18
C GLU A 102 -9.94 -7.06 -13.53
N ALA A 103 -10.46 -6.27 -14.46
CA ALA A 103 -9.82 -5.01 -14.84
C ALA A 103 -9.80 -4.01 -13.70
N ARG A 104 -10.86 -3.97 -12.87
CA ARG A 104 -10.91 -3.14 -11.67
C ARG A 104 -9.83 -3.54 -10.65
N ILE A 105 -9.70 -4.84 -10.37
CA ILE A 105 -8.71 -5.37 -9.43
C ILE A 105 -7.28 -5.06 -9.91
N VAL A 106 -6.97 -5.35 -11.16
CA VAL A 106 -5.64 -5.09 -11.73
C VAL A 106 -5.34 -3.59 -11.76
N LEU A 107 -6.30 -2.74 -12.13
CA LEU A 107 -6.08 -1.30 -12.15
C LEU A 107 -5.87 -0.71 -10.74
N ARG A 108 -6.60 -1.22 -9.74
CA ARG A 108 -6.36 -0.87 -8.32
C ARG A 108 -4.96 -1.26 -7.87
N GLU A 109 -4.50 -2.46 -8.22
CA GLU A 109 -3.15 -2.91 -7.88
C GLU A 109 -2.07 -2.06 -8.56
N LEU A 110 -2.20 -1.80 -9.87
CA LEU A 110 -1.28 -0.93 -10.60
C LEU A 110 -1.26 0.49 -10.02
N ASN A 111 -2.42 1.02 -9.62
CA ASN A 111 -2.54 2.33 -9.00
C ASN A 111 -1.89 2.38 -7.61
N ALA A 112 -2.10 1.33 -6.81
CA ALA A 112 -1.49 1.15 -5.49
C ALA A 112 0.04 1.03 -5.54
N GLN A 113 0.59 0.47 -6.62
CA GLN A 113 2.03 0.37 -6.81
C GLN A 113 2.68 1.71 -7.14
N LYS A 114 1.97 2.70 -7.72
CA LYS A 114 2.54 4.01 -8.10
C LYS A 114 3.27 4.72 -6.94
N PRO A 115 2.67 4.95 -5.76
CA PRO A 115 3.37 5.59 -4.64
C PRO A 115 4.59 4.80 -4.16
N ILE A 116 4.52 3.47 -4.18
CA ILE A 116 5.64 2.60 -3.81
C ILE A 116 6.76 2.70 -4.84
N HIS A 117 6.42 2.68 -6.13
CA HIS A 117 7.40 2.80 -7.21
C HIS A 117 8.10 4.16 -7.19
N THR A 118 7.43 5.24 -6.82
CA THR A 118 8.06 6.55 -6.62
C THR A 118 9.06 6.53 -5.46
N MET A 119 8.77 5.80 -4.38
CA MET A 119 9.70 5.64 -3.25
C MET A 119 10.89 4.73 -3.60
N TYR A 120 10.70 3.73 -4.46
CA TYR A 120 11.72 2.73 -4.81
C TYR A 120 12.16 2.79 -6.29
N ASN A 121 12.22 3.98 -6.88
CA ASN A 121 12.72 4.22 -8.24
C ASN A 121 14.25 4.15 -8.36
N GLY A 122 14.85 3.12 -7.74
CA GLY A 122 16.26 2.76 -7.85
C GLY A 122 17.22 3.94 -7.59
N PRO A 123 18.23 4.16 -8.46
CA PRO A 123 19.21 5.24 -8.35
C PRO A 123 18.62 6.64 -8.11
N LEU A 124 17.41 6.90 -8.61
CA LEU A 124 16.74 8.20 -8.54
C LEU A 124 16.05 8.44 -7.19
N SER A 125 15.72 7.39 -6.44
CA SER A 125 15.15 7.54 -5.09
C SER A 125 16.12 8.26 -4.15
N MET A 126 17.42 8.05 -4.32
CA MET A 126 18.44 8.68 -3.47
C MET A 126 18.50 10.21 -3.66
N SER A 127 18.02 10.73 -4.79
CA SER A 127 17.91 12.18 -5.02
C SER A 127 16.60 12.79 -4.52
N ASN A 128 15.60 11.98 -4.16
CA ASN A 128 14.27 12.45 -3.77
C ASN A 128 14.20 12.92 -2.31
N GLU A 129 15.04 12.37 -1.43
CA GLU A 129 15.10 12.77 -0.02
C GLU A 129 16.32 13.65 0.27
N MET A 130 16.07 14.74 0.98
CA MET A 130 17.10 15.61 1.50
C MET A 130 17.54 15.13 2.88
N VAL A 131 18.84 14.87 3.03
CA VAL A 131 19.46 14.52 4.31
C VAL A 131 20.51 15.59 4.62
N ASN A 132 20.27 16.37 5.67
CA ASN A 132 21.16 17.45 6.12
C ASN A 132 21.54 18.47 5.04
N GLY A 133 20.62 18.80 4.12
CA GLY A 133 20.87 19.74 3.02
C GLY A 133 21.55 19.13 1.80
N TYR A 134 21.70 17.80 1.75
CA TYR A 134 22.28 17.08 0.62
C TYR A 134 21.28 16.06 0.06
N THR A 135 21.40 15.77 -1.24
CA THR A 135 20.68 14.70 -1.95
C THR A 135 21.68 13.71 -2.53
N GLY A 136 21.29 12.44 -2.65
CA GLY A 136 22.13 11.40 -3.24
C GLY A 136 22.22 11.52 -4.76
N ILE A 137 23.43 11.32 -5.31
CA ILE A 137 23.68 11.19 -6.75
C ILE A 137 24.15 9.78 -7.03
N VAL A 138 23.44 9.09 -7.92
CA VAL A 138 23.84 7.80 -8.43
C VAL A 138 24.01 7.90 -9.95
N LYS A 139 25.23 7.62 -10.43
CA LYS A 139 25.56 7.49 -11.85
C LYS A 139 26.27 6.16 -12.05
N ARG A 140 26.32 5.66 -13.28
CA ARG A 140 27.04 4.40 -13.56
C ARG A 140 28.51 4.53 -13.13
N GLY A 141 28.92 3.73 -12.14
CA GLY A 141 30.27 3.75 -11.58
C GLY A 141 30.55 4.84 -10.55
N PHE A 142 29.53 5.59 -10.10
CA PHE A 142 29.68 6.67 -9.13
C PHE A 142 28.48 6.76 -8.18
N LEU A 143 28.76 6.82 -6.88
CA LEU A 143 27.78 7.03 -5.81
C LEU A 143 28.30 8.16 -4.92
N GLY A 144 27.49 9.20 -4.69
CA GLY A 144 27.89 10.37 -3.91
C GLY A 144 26.70 11.22 -3.46
N MET A 145 26.98 12.44 -2.98
CA MET A 145 25.96 13.40 -2.54
C MET A 145 26.24 14.80 -3.12
N SER A 146 25.19 15.58 -3.37
CA SER A 146 25.26 17.00 -3.77
C SER A 146 24.41 17.86 -2.87
N LEU A 147 24.71 19.17 -2.80
CA LEU A 147 23.83 20.13 -2.12
C LEU A 147 22.43 20.07 -2.74
N ALA A 148 21.39 19.99 -1.92
CA ALA A 148 20.01 20.08 -2.39
C ALA A 148 19.78 21.49 -2.96
N THR A 149 19.26 21.57 -4.19
CA THR A 149 19.00 22.85 -4.89
C THR A 149 17.52 23.20 -4.82
#